data_AF-A0A917U195-F1
#
_entry.id   AF-A0A917U195-F1
#
_cell.length_a   1.000
_cell.length_b   1.000
_cell.length_c   1.000
_cell.angle_alpha   90.00
_cell.angle_beta   90.00
_cell.angle_gamma   90.00
#
_symmetry.space_group_name_H-M   'P 1'
#
loop_
_entity.id
_entity.type
_entity.pdbx_description
1 polymer ?
#
loop_
_entity_poly.entity_id
_entity_poly.type
_entity_poly.pdbx_seq_one_letter_code
_entity_poly.pdbx_strand_id
1 'polypeptide(L)'
;MSELVHPQWCDRQQCSAGRKGAAWCMHRSQRLHGSFDPDTGLSVDVSLWKFDGRPTNVLVEFPGGTGEGNDLSPSQATELVGMLRDLLSTCAPEEFDPLASQAVEVSR
;
A
#
# COMPACT_ATOMS: atom_id res chain seq x y z
N MET A 1 -13.28 26.18 -6.60
CA MET A 1 -12.54 25.08 -5.95
C MET A 1 -12.79 23.85 -6.80
N SER A 2 -11.75 23.25 -7.37
CA SER A 2 -11.89 22.02 -8.15
C SER A 2 -12.35 20.90 -7.22
N GLU A 3 -13.34 20.13 -7.66
CA GLU A 3 -13.82 18.95 -6.96
C GLU A 3 -12.68 17.93 -6.82
N LEU A 4 -12.56 17.33 -5.64
CA LEU A 4 -11.50 16.38 -5.33
C LEU A 4 -11.77 15.07 -6.08
N VAL A 5 -10.91 14.73 -7.05
CA VAL A 5 -11.11 13.55 -7.90
C VAL A 5 -10.57 12.31 -7.19
N HIS A 6 -11.47 11.41 -6.79
CA HIS A 6 -11.12 10.14 -6.18
C HIS A 6 -10.84 9.08 -7.25
N PRO A 7 -9.70 8.34 -7.18
CA PRO A 7 -9.50 7.13 -7.96
C PRO A 7 -10.65 6.13 -7.78
N GLN A 8 -10.90 5.27 -8.78
CA GLN A 8 -11.95 4.24 -8.68
C GLN A 8 -11.74 3.29 -7.49
N TRP A 9 -10.48 2.99 -7.17
CA TRP A 9 -10.09 2.15 -6.04
C TRP A 9 -10.10 2.87 -4.68
N CYS A 10 -10.47 4.15 -4.64
CA CYS A 10 -10.46 4.90 -3.40
C CYS A 10 -11.63 4.53 -2.50
N ASP A 11 -11.35 3.92 -1.36
CA ASP A 11 -12.32 3.79 -0.27
C ASP A 11 -12.63 5.18 0.31
N ARG A 12 -13.81 5.71 -0.04
CA ARG A 12 -14.27 7.03 0.39
C ARG A 12 -14.51 7.12 1.90
N GLN A 13 -14.75 6.00 2.59
CA GLN A 13 -14.93 5.99 4.05
C GLN A 13 -13.60 6.13 4.78
N GLN A 14 -12.55 5.55 4.21
CA GLN A 14 -11.19 5.59 4.77
C GLN A 14 -10.36 6.76 4.25
N CYS A 15 -10.79 7.39 3.15
CA CYS A 15 -10.08 8.47 2.52
C CYS A 15 -9.85 9.66 3.46
N SER A 16 -8.57 9.97 3.67
CA SER A 16 -8.11 11.09 4.49
C SER A 16 -8.32 12.47 3.85
N ALA A 17 -8.73 12.55 2.59
CA ALA A 17 -8.83 13.81 1.84
C ALA A 17 -9.92 14.77 2.38
N GLY A 18 -10.68 14.37 3.40
CA GLY A 18 -11.60 15.23 4.16
C GLY A 18 -11.22 15.44 5.63
N ARG A 19 -10.10 14.92 6.14
CA ARG A 19 -9.71 15.08 7.55
C ARG A 19 -8.92 16.37 7.77
N LYS A 20 -9.33 17.19 8.75
CA LYS A 20 -8.60 18.38 9.21
C LYS A 20 -7.15 18.00 9.55
N GLY A 21 -6.18 18.64 8.89
CA GLY A 21 -4.75 18.40 9.11
C GLY A 21 -4.08 17.48 8.09
N ALA A 22 -4.82 16.82 7.19
CA ALA A 22 -4.23 16.20 6.02
C ALA A 22 -3.76 17.30 5.07
N ALA A 23 -2.45 17.55 5.07
CA ALA A 23 -1.86 18.50 4.17
C ALA A 23 -2.07 18.01 2.72
N TRP A 24 -2.95 18.68 1.97
CA TRP A 24 -2.96 18.70 0.50
C TRP A 24 -3.42 17.37 -0.14
N CYS A 25 -4.72 17.26 -0.42
CA CYS A 25 -5.28 16.25 -1.32
C CYS A 25 -4.73 14.81 -1.19
N MET A 26 -4.54 14.35 0.04
CA MET A 26 -4.03 13.00 0.33
C MET A 26 -5.16 12.00 0.47
N HIS A 27 -5.16 10.99 -0.39
CA HIS A 27 -6.07 9.86 -0.36
C HIS A 27 -5.35 8.65 0.24
N ARG A 28 -5.50 8.42 1.55
CA ARG A 28 -5.24 7.08 2.12
C ARG A 28 -6.44 6.21 1.81
N SER A 29 -6.33 5.40 0.78
CA SER A 29 -7.53 4.89 0.09
C SER A 29 -7.77 3.40 0.27
N GLN A 30 -6.80 2.68 0.81
CA GLN A 30 -6.95 1.28 1.20
C GLN A 30 -5.90 0.97 2.27
N ARG A 31 -6.30 0.19 3.27
CA ARG A 31 -5.39 -0.34 4.28
C ARG A 31 -5.72 -1.82 4.50
N LEU A 32 -4.69 -2.63 4.43
CA LEU A 32 -4.74 -4.04 4.78
C LEU A 32 -3.97 -4.24 6.08
N HIS A 33 -4.53 -5.05 6.94
CA HIS A 33 -4.04 -5.32 8.29
C HIS A 33 -3.73 -6.80 8.40
N GLY A 34 -2.47 -7.11 8.66
CA GLY A 34 -1.98 -8.45 8.96
C GLY A 34 -2.17 -8.80 10.44
N SER A 35 -1.89 -10.05 10.76
CA SER A 35 -2.01 -10.58 12.12
C SER A 35 -0.90 -10.02 13.02
N PHE A 36 -1.19 -9.87 14.31
CA PHE A 36 -0.15 -9.65 15.31
C PHE A 36 0.60 -10.96 15.58
N ASP A 37 1.92 -10.89 15.54
CA ASP A 37 2.81 -12.00 15.87
C ASP A 37 3.38 -11.78 17.29
N PRO A 38 3.09 -12.68 18.25
CA PRO A 38 3.58 -12.54 19.61
C PRO A 38 5.08 -12.81 19.76
N ASP A 39 5.71 -13.53 18.82
CA ASP A 39 7.14 -13.87 18.88
C ASP A 39 7.99 -12.67 18.46
N THR A 40 7.56 -11.94 17.43
CA THR A 40 8.23 -10.70 16.99
C THR A 40 7.71 -9.45 17.69
N GLY A 41 6.50 -9.52 18.27
CA GLY A 41 5.82 -8.38 18.86
C GLY A 41 5.32 -7.36 17.83
N LEU A 42 5.16 -7.79 16.58
CA LEU A 42 4.84 -6.92 15.43
C LEU A 42 3.53 -7.33 14.77
N SER A 43 2.85 -6.36 14.15
CA SER A 43 1.90 -6.63 13.07
C SER A 43 2.42 -6.06 11.75
N VAL A 44 1.79 -6.41 10.64
CA VAL A 44 2.13 -5.86 9.32
C VAL A 44 0.93 -5.10 8.78
N ASP A 45 1.09 -3.82 8.47
CA ASP A 45 0.06 -2.99 7.86
C ASP A 45 0.54 -2.49 6.50
N VAL A 46 -0.28 -2.61 5.46
CA VAL A 46 0.02 -2.09 4.12
C VAL A 46 -1.05 -1.09 3.72
N SER A 47 -0.65 0.08 3.25
CA SER A 47 -1.58 1.15 2.86
C SER A 47 -1.23 1.80 1.53
N LEU A 48 -2.28 2.17 0.79
CA LEU A 48 -2.21 2.89 -0.48
C LEU A 48 -2.48 4.38 -0.29
N TRP A 49 -1.58 5.18 -0.85
CA TRP A 49 -1.64 6.64 -0.80
C TRP A 49 -1.58 7.22 -2.20
N LYS A 50 -2.55 8.05 -2.56
CA LYS A 50 -2.47 8.91 -3.75
C LYS A 50 -2.51 10.36 -3.34
N PHE A 51 -1.65 11.14 -3.99
CA PHE A 51 -1.63 12.59 -3.90
C PHE A 51 -2.02 13.12 -5.27
N ASP A 52 -2.89 14.13 -5.32
CA ASP A 52 -3.33 14.70 -6.59
C ASP A 52 -2.13 15.09 -7.47
N GLY A 53 -2.10 14.56 -8.71
CA GLY A 53 -1.03 14.81 -9.67
C GLY A 53 0.33 14.13 -9.36
N ARG A 54 0.42 13.28 -8.34
CA ARG A 54 1.65 12.50 -8.03
C ARG A 54 1.45 10.99 -8.23
N PRO A 55 2.54 10.22 -8.33
CA PRO A 55 2.49 8.77 -8.29
C PRO A 55 1.81 8.24 -7.02
N THR A 56 1.18 7.07 -7.14
CA THR A 56 0.67 6.30 -6.02
C THR A 56 1.84 5.77 -5.20
N ASN A 57 1.79 5.91 -3.88
CA ASN A 57 2.76 5.35 -2.95
C ASN A 57 2.16 4.17 -2.19
N VAL A 58 2.95 3.11 -2.00
CA VAL A 58 2.66 2.00 -1.11
C VAL A 58 3.47 2.22 0.16
N LEU A 59 2.81 2.28 1.31
CA LEU A 59 3.47 2.36 2.61
C LEU A 59 3.26 1.05 3.37
N VAL A 60 4.35 0.45 3.81
CA VAL A 60 4.35 -0.71 4.72
C VAL A 60 4.75 -0.22 6.11
N GLU A 61 3.93 -0.49 7.10
CA GLU A 61 4.15 -0.15 8.50
C GLU A 61 4.21 -1.43 9.33
N PHE A 62 5.00 -1.40 10.41
CA PHE A 62 5.11 -2.51 11.36
C PHE A 62 4.77 -2.01 12.77
N PRO A 63 3.47 -1.91 13.11
CA PRO A 63 3.06 -1.50 14.46
C PRO A 63 3.74 -2.36 15.54
N GLY A 64 4.26 -1.70 16.57
CA GLY A 64 5.07 -2.33 17.62
C GLY A 64 6.58 -2.30 17.35
N GLY A 65 7.01 -2.01 16.13
CA GLY A 65 8.41 -1.91 15.74
C GLY A 65 8.90 -0.47 15.58
N THR A 66 10.22 -0.29 15.67
CA THR A 66 10.90 0.93 15.22
C THR A 66 11.33 0.71 13.78
N GLY A 67 10.81 1.49 12.83
CA GLY A 67 11.05 1.28 11.40
C GLY A 67 12.54 1.18 10.99
N GLU A 68 12.75 0.47 9.86
CA GLU A 68 14.02 -0.09 9.33
C GLU A 68 14.59 -1.28 10.13
N GLY A 69 14.67 -2.45 9.49
CA GLY A 69 15.33 -3.64 10.04
C GLY A 69 14.47 -4.59 10.89
N ASN A 70 13.13 -4.54 10.78
CA ASN A 70 12.27 -5.50 11.48
C ASN A 70 12.44 -6.92 10.91
N ASP A 71 12.78 -7.86 11.78
CA ASP A 71 12.76 -9.28 11.46
C ASP A 71 11.32 -9.79 11.43
N LEU A 72 10.91 -10.32 10.27
CA LEU A 72 9.58 -10.90 10.09
C LEU A 72 9.66 -12.41 10.23
N SER A 73 8.67 -12.98 10.91
CA SER A 73 8.46 -14.42 10.87
C SER A 73 8.05 -14.87 9.46
N PRO A 74 8.24 -16.15 9.08
CA PRO A 74 7.84 -16.66 7.77
C PRO A 74 6.34 -16.45 7.44
N SER A 75 5.47 -16.51 8.45
CA SER A 75 4.04 -16.22 8.31
C SER A 75 3.80 -14.74 8.01
N GLN A 76 4.42 -13.83 8.76
CA GLN A 76 4.31 -12.38 8.50
C GLN A 76 4.84 -12.00 7.12
N ALA A 77 5.94 -12.59 6.68
CA ALA A 77 6.47 -12.39 5.33
C ALA A 77 5.47 -12.87 4.26
N THR A 78 4.81 -14.01 4.49
CA THR A 78 3.78 -14.54 3.59
C THR A 78 2.54 -13.65 3.55
N GLU A 79 2.08 -13.18 4.71
CA GLU A 79 0.96 -12.23 4.82
C GLU A 79 1.28 -10.92 4.10
N LEU A 80 2.48 -10.36 4.28
CA LEU A 80 2.93 -9.14 3.59
C LEU A 80 2.86 -9.30 2.06
N VAL A 81 3.35 -10.43 1.53
CA VAL A 81 3.29 -10.71 0.08
C VAL A 81 1.84 -10.83 -0.40
N GLY A 82 0.97 -11.49 0.37
CA GLY A 82 -0.46 -11.57 0.07
C GLY A 82 -1.12 -10.19 0.02
N MET A 83 -0.89 -9.37 1.05
CA MET A 83 -1.41 -8.00 1.11
C MET A 83 -0.93 -7.13 -0.05
N LEU A 84 0.35 -7.23 -0.42
CA LEU A 84 0.88 -6.51 -1.58
C LEU A 84 0.23 -6.96 -2.89
N ARG A 85 -0.04 -8.27 -3.06
CA ARG A 85 -0.73 -8.80 -4.25
C ARG A 85 -2.18 -8.30 -4.34
N ASP A 86 -2.92 -8.36 -3.24
CA ASP A 86 -4.32 -7.90 -3.18
C ASP A 86 -4.44 -6.39 -3.43
N LEU A 87 -3.43 -5.65 -2.99
CA LEU A 87 -3.35 -4.21 -3.19
C LEU A 87 -2.98 -3.84 -4.63
N LEU A 88 -2.06 -4.58 -5.25
CA LEU A 88 -1.71 -4.41 -6.67
C LEU A 88 -2.87 -4.75 -7.60
N SER A 89 -3.66 -5.79 -7.31
CA SER A 89 -4.86 -6.13 -8.08
C SER A 89 -5.94 -5.05 -7.96
N THR A 90 -5.97 -4.32 -6.84
CA THR A 90 -6.89 -3.19 -6.63
C THR A 90 -6.46 -1.92 -7.40
N CYS A 91 -5.16 -1.73 -7.62
CA CYS A 91 -4.61 -0.56 -8.31
C CYS A 91 -4.63 -0.63 -9.85
N ALA A 92 -4.72 -1.84 -10.42
CA ALA A 92 -4.64 -2.08 -11.86
C ALA A 92 -5.99 -2.62 -12.39
N PRO A 93 -6.95 -1.75 -12.76
CA PRO A 93 -8.10 -2.20 -13.54
C PRO A 93 -7.70 -2.60 -14.98
N GLU A 94 -6.51 -2.21 -15.46
CA GLU A 94 -5.95 -2.68 -16.74
C GLU A 94 -4.54 -3.27 -16.53
N GLU A 95 -4.47 -4.60 -16.67
CA GLU A 95 -3.29 -5.45 -16.94
C GLU A 95 -2.00 -5.16 -16.15
N PHE A 96 -1.96 -5.56 -14.87
CA PHE A 96 -0.67 -5.96 -14.28
C PHE A 96 -0.34 -7.38 -14.76
N ASP A 97 0.43 -7.50 -15.84
CA ASP A 97 1.08 -8.76 -16.23
C ASP A 97 2.45 -8.89 -15.52
N PRO A 98 2.58 -9.73 -14.49
CA PRO A 98 3.84 -9.93 -13.78
C PRO A 98 4.95 -10.54 -14.65
N LEU A 99 4.63 -11.06 -15.84
CA LEU A 99 5.61 -11.60 -16.80
C LEU A 99 6.14 -10.54 -17.78
N ALA A 100 5.38 -9.47 -18.04
CA ALA A 100 5.82 -8.39 -18.93
C ALA A 100 6.97 -7.54 -18.36
N SER A 101 7.11 -7.49 -17.02
CA SER A 101 8.16 -6.71 -16.34
C SER A 101 9.53 -7.39 -16.30
N GLN A 102 9.68 -8.63 -16.79
CA GLN A 102 10.98 -9.32 -16.88
C GLN A 102 11.69 -9.09 -18.22
N ALA A 103 11.06 -8.39 -19.17
CA ALA A 103 11.66 -8.03 -20.45
C ALA A 103 12.46 -6.71 -20.36
N VAL A 104 13.46 -6.66 -19.49
CA VAL A 104 14.60 -5.73 -19.69
C VAL A 104 15.73 -6.58 -20.23
N GLU A 105 15.83 -6.62 -21.56
CA GLU A 105 16.91 -7.30 -22.27
C GLU A 105 18.26 -6.78 -21.76
N VAL A 106 19.08 -7.69 -21.25
CA VAL A 106 20.52 -7.49 -21.13
C VAL A 106 21.08 -7.52 -22.55
N SER A 107 21.13 -6.37 -23.22
CA SER A 107 21.88 -6.24 -24.47
C SER A 107 23.37 -6.43 -24.18
N ARG A 108 23.98 -7.42 -24.84
CA ARG A 108 25.42 -7.63 -24.92
C ARG A 108 26.05 -6.67 -25.93
#